data_AF-A0A7D5MJN9-F1
#
_entry.id   AF-A0A7D5MJN9-F1
#
_cell.length_a   1.000
_cell.length_b   1.000
_cell.length_c   1.000
_cell.angle_alpha   90.00
_cell.angle_beta   90.00
_cell.angle_gamma   90.00
#
_symmetry.space_group_name_H-M   'P 1'
#
loop_
_entity.id
_entity.type
_entity.pdbx_description
1 polymer ?
#
loop_
_entity_poly.entity_id
_entity_poly.type
_entity_poly.pdbx_seq_one_letter_code
_entity_poly.pdbx_strand_id
1 'polypeptide(L)'
;MRFIYFLLFLTTALQGFSQSESVSVSISRNDAKTTYRTSDPFNSFNIEIRGTIEVSDDDRDISSMSPDGYFEVTKTSFGTRRTIKIIREGSVLIKRYYEGRTEVNFDPAGRKWLAEILPEVVRTTTLAAESRVNRFYAKGGTPAVLAEIEAIKSDHVKSHYARLLMKKPVAEKDYSLVVAKVTGNMSSDHYLAEFLEHNLDKFLKTKEATEAVFGVTNKMGSDHYKTQIIKEALQLQPASPESVRIALASAAKINSDHYKTEVLTSLMRQRDLTDAIMTEMINTSKSIHSDHYRTVVLTKALERNLSVASHQRALESIKDIHSDHYKSQVIQSMLNKTINEKVLSELLPITSTISSDHYRTEVISTLLDRQDLSDAAFKQLVTYGSEMNSDHYKSEVLRNALDRSDLTESKLIAILTAAKSIHSDHYLTEVLVDAASRVRTSNEVIRNAYRDTARKIGSETYYGRAIRALDR
;
A
#
# COMPACT_ATOMS: atom_id res chain seq x y z
N MET A 1 -38.86 66.66 4.41
CA MET A 1 -39.40 65.57 5.26
C MET A 1 -38.82 64.24 4.77
N ARG A 2 -38.21 63.48 5.69
CA ARG A 2 -37.77 62.08 5.61
C ARG A 2 -36.74 61.70 4.52
N PHE A 3 -35.46 61.83 4.87
CA PHE A 3 -34.38 61.00 4.34
C PHE A 3 -34.25 59.73 5.20
N ILE A 4 -34.24 58.58 4.53
CA ILE A 4 -33.99 57.26 5.12
C ILE A 4 -32.48 57.06 5.17
N TYR A 5 -31.91 56.93 6.37
CA TYR A 5 -30.53 56.48 6.54
C TYR A 5 -30.52 54.95 6.63
N PHE A 6 -29.88 54.31 5.65
CA PHE A 6 -29.58 52.88 5.63
C PHE A 6 -28.37 52.65 6.55
N LEU A 7 -28.57 51.95 7.67
CA LEU A 7 -27.51 51.60 8.62
C LEU A 7 -26.78 50.36 8.09
N LEU A 8 -25.54 50.53 7.62
CA LEU A 8 -24.67 49.43 7.21
C LEU A 8 -23.99 48.86 8.47
N PHE A 9 -24.48 47.72 8.98
CA PHE A 9 -23.78 46.96 10.01
C PHE A 9 -22.58 46.25 9.39
N LEU A 10 -21.37 46.78 9.62
CA LEU A 10 -20.11 46.11 9.33
C LEU A 10 -19.83 45.13 10.49
N THR A 11 -20.25 43.87 10.35
CA THR A 11 -19.84 42.80 11.27
C THR A 11 -18.43 42.35 10.88
N THR A 12 -17.43 42.85 11.60
CA THR A 12 -16.08 42.29 11.56
C THR A 12 -16.10 40.90 12.21
N ALA A 13 -16.17 39.87 11.38
CA ALA A 13 -15.91 38.51 11.83
C ALA A 13 -14.42 38.41 12.21
N LEU A 14 -14.14 38.47 13.51
CA LEU A 14 -12.87 38.01 14.07
C LEU A 14 -12.78 36.51 13.83
N GLN A 15 -12.18 36.12 12.70
CA GLN A 15 -11.70 34.75 12.51
C GLN A 15 -10.57 34.53 13.52
N GLY A 16 -10.89 33.84 14.61
CA GLY A 16 -9.90 33.29 15.51
C GLY A 16 -9.06 32.29 14.76
N PHE A 17 -7.86 32.69 14.35
CA PHE A 17 -6.80 31.76 14.01
C PHE A 17 -6.43 31.01 15.29
N SER A 18 -7.02 29.85 15.50
CA SER A 18 -6.49 28.85 16.43
C SER A 18 -5.21 28.30 15.81
N GLN A 19 -4.09 29.03 15.98
CA GLN A 19 -2.78 28.45 15.79
C GLN A 19 -2.67 27.29 16.77
N SER A 20 -2.59 26.05 16.26
CA SER A 20 -2.18 24.92 17.08
C SER A 20 -0.79 25.24 17.63
N GLU A 21 -0.68 25.49 18.94
CA GLU A 21 0.62 25.62 19.60
C GLU A 21 1.37 24.29 19.42
N SER A 22 2.24 24.25 18.41
CA SER A 22 3.11 23.10 18.19
C SER A 22 4.28 23.20 19.18
N VAL A 23 4.07 22.69 20.38
CA VAL A 23 5.16 22.52 21.35
C VAL A 23 6.07 21.41 20.83
N SER A 24 7.17 21.80 20.17
CA SER A 24 8.19 20.83 19.76
C SER A 24 9.02 20.43 20.98
N VAL A 25 9.14 19.13 21.23
CA VAL A 25 9.99 18.56 22.30
C VAL A 25 11.21 17.94 21.64
N SER A 26 12.39 18.47 21.90
CA SER A 26 13.66 17.82 21.51
C SER A 26 14.19 16.98 22.66
N ILE A 27 14.60 15.74 22.35
CA ILE A 27 15.18 14.80 23.30
C ILE A 27 16.61 14.51 22.87
N SER A 28 17.57 14.78 23.77
CA SER A 28 18.97 14.40 23.59
C SER A 28 19.34 13.39 24.67
N ARG A 29 20.00 12.30 24.26
CA ARG A 29 20.57 11.30 25.17
C ARG A 29 22.08 11.25 24.98
N ASN A 30 22.82 11.33 26.08
CA ASN A 30 24.20 10.87 26.17
C ASN A 30 24.28 9.75 27.23
N ASP A 31 25.44 9.11 27.40
CA ASP A 31 25.59 7.87 28.19
C ASP A 31 25.06 7.93 29.64
N ALA A 32 24.77 9.12 30.18
CA ALA A 32 24.23 9.27 31.54
C ALA A 32 23.08 10.29 31.68
N LYS A 33 22.61 10.99 30.64
CA LYS A 33 21.65 12.10 30.82
C LYS A 33 20.65 12.19 29.68
N THR A 34 19.39 12.41 30.05
CA THR A 34 18.32 12.76 29.11
C THR A 34 17.92 14.22 29.30
N THR A 35 17.95 14.98 28.21
CA THR A 35 17.54 16.40 28.21
C THR A 35 16.31 16.57 27.34
N TYR A 36 15.26 17.19 27.89
CA TYR A 36 14.04 17.57 27.18
C TYR A 36 13.98 19.09 27.07
N ARG A 37 13.75 19.60 25.86
CA ARG A 37 13.54 21.04 25.64
C ARG A 37 12.26 21.30 24.86
N THR A 38 11.44 22.22 25.35
CA THR A 38 10.29 22.75 24.61
C THR A 38 10.65 24.08 23.96
N SER A 39 10.30 24.24 22.68
CA SER A 39 10.44 25.51 21.98
C SER A 39 9.09 26.22 21.90
N ASP A 40 8.80 27.07 22.88
CA ASP A 40 7.67 28.00 22.88
C ASP A 40 8.21 29.40 23.23
N PRO A 41 7.95 30.43 22.40
CA PRO A 41 8.40 31.81 22.64
C PRO A 41 8.00 32.39 24.00
N PHE A 42 6.90 31.92 24.59
CA PHE A 42 6.33 32.46 25.83
C PHE A 42 6.46 31.50 27.02
N ASN A 43 6.79 30.22 26.78
CA ASN A 43 6.81 29.19 27.81
C ASN A 43 7.83 28.06 27.53
N SER A 44 9.12 28.35 27.70
CA SER A 44 10.18 27.36 27.44
C SER A 44 10.54 26.54 28.67
N PHE A 45 10.72 25.23 28.46
CA PHE A 45 11.17 24.27 29.45
C PHE A 45 12.50 23.64 29.06
N ASN A 46 13.37 23.45 30.04
CA ASN A 46 14.54 22.58 29.94
C ASN A 46 14.54 21.63 31.15
N ILE A 47 14.43 20.33 30.88
CA ILE A 47 14.40 19.29 31.91
C ILE A 47 15.58 18.37 31.69
N GLU A 48 16.32 18.11 32.74
CA GLU A 48 17.48 17.22 32.73
C GLU A 48 17.31 16.13 33.77
N ILE A 49 17.41 14.89 33.32
CA ILE A 49 17.16 13.70 34.14
C ILE A 49 18.33 12.73 34.00
N ARG A 50 18.79 12.19 35.13
CA ARG A 50 19.69 11.03 35.23
C ARG A 50 19.21 10.07 36.31
N GLY A 51 19.42 8.78 36.07
CA GLY A 51 19.04 7.72 36.99
C GLY A 51 17.52 7.51 37.08
N THR A 52 17.11 6.54 37.89
CA THR A 52 15.71 6.29 38.22
C THR A 52 15.21 7.33 39.23
N ILE A 53 14.02 7.87 39.00
CA ILE A 53 13.38 8.88 39.85
C ILE A 53 11.94 8.47 40.10
N GLU A 54 11.52 8.53 41.36
CA GLU A 54 10.17 8.28 41.80
C GLU A 54 9.50 9.56 42.29
N VAL A 55 8.22 9.70 41.98
CA VAL A 55 7.39 10.85 42.37
C VAL A 55 6.37 10.45 43.43
N SER A 56 5.87 11.43 44.17
CA SER A 56 4.78 11.24 45.13
C SER A 56 3.48 10.78 44.44
N ASP A 57 2.53 10.28 45.23
CA ASP A 57 1.27 9.72 44.73
C ASP A 57 0.37 10.71 43.98
N ASP A 58 0.59 12.01 44.20
CA ASP A 58 -0.10 13.13 43.59
C ASP A 58 0.73 13.84 42.50
N ASP A 59 1.91 13.32 42.17
CA ASP A 59 2.88 13.92 41.23
C ASP A 59 3.34 15.34 41.62
N ARG A 60 3.34 15.67 42.92
CA ARG A 60 3.72 17.01 43.43
C ARG A 60 5.06 17.09 44.16
N ASP A 61 5.73 15.98 44.38
CA ASP A 61 7.10 15.93 44.90
C ASP A 61 7.91 14.76 44.34
N ILE A 62 9.23 14.82 44.45
CA ILE A 62 10.12 13.67 44.21
C ILE A 62 10.33 12.94 45.53
N SER A 63 9.94 11.66 45.55
CA SER A 63 9.94 10.80 46.74
C SER A 63 11.25 10.05 46.90
N SER A 64 11.87 9.61 45.80
CA SER A 64 13.17 8.96 45.83
C SER A 64 13.89 9.03 44.49
N MET A 65 15.20 8.76 44.50
CA MET A 65 16.02 8.68 43.31
C MET A 65 17.09 7.59 43.50
N SER A 66 17.59 7.05 42.41
CA SER A 66 18.80 6.20 42.39
C SER A 66 20.06 6.96 42.88
N PRO A 67 21.15 6.26 43.26
CA PRO A 67 22.36 6.92 43.79
C PRO A 67 22.99 7.98 42.86
N ASP A 68 22.93 7.78 41.54
CA ASP A 68 23.38 8.74 40.53
C ASP A 68 22.26 9.71 40.09
N GLY A 69 21.10 9.63 40.74
CA GLY A 69 19.90 10.39 40.45
C GLY A 69 20.12 11.90 40.37
N TYR A 70 19.68 12.50 39.26
CA TYR A 70 19.71 13.93 39.02
C TYR A 70 18.40 14.39 38.39
N PHE A 71 17.82 15.46 38.92
CA PHE A 71 16.68 16.14 38.34
C PHE A 71 16.94 17.62 38.32
N GLU A 72 16.86 18.24 37.15
CA GLU A 72 16.79 19.69 37.03
C GLU A 72 15.64 20.07 36.12
N VAL A 73 14.79 20.98 36.57
CA VAL A 73 13.79 21.63 35.75
C VAL A 73 14.03 23.12 35.76
N THR A 74 14.17 23.69 34.57
CA THR A 74 14.19 25.13 34.32
C THR A 74 12.95 25.49 33.51
N LYS A 75 12.18 26.48 33.96
CA LYS A 75 11.10 27.09 33.18
C LYS A 75 11.37 28.59 33.05
N THR A 76 11.25 29.10 31.83
CA THR A 76 11.25 30.54 31.57
C THR A 76 9.90 30.94 31.04
N SER A 77 9.20 31.80 31.78
CA SER A 77 7.88 32.32 31.41
C SER A 77 7.83 33.82 31.67
N PHE A 78 7.37 34.59 30.68
CA PHE A 78 7.29 36.07 30.73
C PHE A 78 8.57 36.74 31.28
N GLY A 79 9.75 36.27 30.85
CA GLY A 79 11.05 36.82 31.28
C GLY A 79 11.53 36.37 32.67
N THR A 80 10.71 35.66 33.44
CA THR A 80 11.09 35.10 34.74
C THR A 80 11.59 33.66 34.57
N ARG A 81 12.81 33.39 35.03
CA ARG A 81 13.42 32.06 35.02
C ARG A 81 13.41 31.46 36.42
N ARG A 82 12.85 30.26 36.56
CA ARG A 82 12.90 29.48 37.80
C ARG A 82 13.57 28.15 37.54
N THR A 83 14.38 27.68 38.50
CA THR A 83 15.08 26.40 38.41
C THR A 83 14.97 25.62 39.70
N ILE A 84 14.68 24.33 39.62
CA ILE A 84 14.82 23.38 40.72
C ILE A 84 15.89 22.39 40.33
N LYS A 85 16.79 22.11 41.27
CA LYS A 85 17.78 21.02 41.16
C LYS A 85 17.60 20.09 42.34
N ILE A 86 17.49 18.80 42.06
CA ILE A 86 17.36 17.74 43.07
C ILE A 86 18.42 16.69 42.78
N ILE A 87 19.26 16.45 43.79
CA ILE A 87 20.30 15.43 43.79
C ILE A 87 20.13 14.53 45.01
N ARG A 88 20.71 13.33 44.95
CA ARG A 88 20.74 12.41 46.08
C ARG A 88 22.12 12.43 46.74
N GLU A 89 22.16 12.68 48.05
CA GLU A 89 23.34 12.54 48.90
C GLU A 89 23.04 11.49 49.98
N GLY A 90 23.67 10.31 49.89
CA GLY A 90 23.34 9.18 50.76
C GLY A 90 21.87 8.77 50.61
N SER A 91 21.10 8.78 51.70
CA SER A 91 19.66 8.51 51.70
C SER A 91 18.79 9.78 51.59
N VAL A 92 19.38 10.96 51.47
CA VAL A 92 18.67 12.25 51.52
C VAL A 92 18.61 12.89 50.13
N LEU A 93 17.47 13.49 49.80
CA LEU A 93 17.31 14.32 48.60
C LEU A 93 17.63 15.77 48.95
N ILE A 94 18.64 16.32 48.30
CA ILE A 94 19.02 17.74 48.42
C ILE A 94 18.27 18.51 47.34
N LYS A 95 17.36 19.41 47.75
CA LYS A 95 16.51 20.20 46.85
C LYS A 95 16.94 21.67 46.90
N ARG A 96 17.33 22.24 45.76
CA ARG A 96 17.71 23.64 45.62
C ARG A 96 16.77 24.36 44.66
N TYR A 97 16.40 25.59 44.99
CA TYR A 97 15.51 26.42 44.20
C TYR A 97 16.21 27.74 43.83
N TYR A 98 16.07 28.14 42.58
CA TYR A 98 16.68 29.36 42.05
C TYR A 98 15.64 30.22 41.34
N GLU A 99 15.71 31.53 41.62
CA GLU A 99 15.02 32.57 40.85
C GLU A 99 16.07 33.39 40.09
N GLY A 100 16.04 33.30 38.76
CA GLY A 100 17.11 33.79 37.91
C GLY A 100 18.43 33.05 38.18
N ARG A 101 19.39 33.75 38.78
CA ARG A 101 20.71 33.22 39.18
C ARG A 101 20.87 33.08 40.70
N THR A 102 19.86 33.49 41.47
CA THR A 102 19.93 33.56 42.93
C THR A 102 19.31 32.32 43.54
N GLU A 103 20.03 31.65 44.44
CA GLU A 103 19.47 30.56 45.25
C GLU A 103 18.53 31.16 46.31
N VAL A 104 17.32 30.60 46.39
CA VAL A 104 16.28 30.98 47.34
C VAL A 104 15.95 29.75 48.19
N ASN A 105 15.55 29.96 49.45
CA ASN A 105 15.11 28.87 50.32
C ASN A 105 14.07 27.99 49.61
N PHE A 106 14.34 26.68 49.59
CA PHE A 106 13.43 25.71 48.96
C PHE A 106 12.07 25.71 49.64
N ASP A 107 12.02 25.84 50.96
CA ASP A 107 10.78 25.94 51.72
C ASP A 107 10.47 27.39 52.11
N PRO A 108 9.25 27.91 51.82
CA PRO A 108 8.12 27.24 51.16
C PRO A 108 8.08 27.39 49.63
N ALA A 109 8.83 28.33 49.05
CA ALA A 109 8.65 28.79 47.67
C ALA A 109 9.00 27.72 46.61
N GLY A 110 10.16 27.08 46.75
CA GLY A 110 10.59 25.99 45.89
C GLY A 110 9.69 24.76 45.98
N ARG A 111 9.24 24.37 47.18
CA ARG A 111 8.26 23.27 47.36
C ARG A 111 6.96 23.56 46.63
N LYS A 112 6.42 24.77 46.78
CA LYS A 112 5.19 25.19 46.10
C LYS A 112 5.36 25.12 44.58
N TRP A 113 6.47 25.67 44.06
CA TRP A 113 6.74 25.66 42.62
C TRP A 113 6.98 24.24 42.07
N LEU A 114 7.64 23.36 42.83
CA LEU A 114 7.77 21.94 42.48
C LEU A 114 6.39 21.28 42.32
N ALA A 115 5.52 21.48 43.31
CA ALA A 115 4.17 20.92 43.32
C ALA A 115 3.30 21.43 42.16
N GLU A 116 3.53 22.67 41.71
CA GLU A 116 2.85 23.25 40.56
C GLU A 116 3.37 22.67 39.23
N ILE A 117 4.68 22.46 39.11
CA ILE A 117 5.32 22.15 37.82
C ILE A 117 5.52 20.66 37.54
N LEU A 118 5.68 19.85 38.57
CA LEU A 118 5.99 18.44 38.41
C LEU A 118 4.91 17.66 37.63
N PRO A 119 3.58 17.92 37.79
CA PRO A 119 2.55 17.28 36.97
C PRO A 119 2.69 17.55 35.46
N GLU A 120 3.12 18.76 35.08
CA GLU A 120 3.39 19.13 33.67
C GLU A 120 4.66 18.42 33.16
N VAL A 121 5.69 18.35 33.99
CA VAL A 121 6.97 17.67 33.69
C VAL A 121 6.77 16.19 33.43
N VAL A 122 6.06 15.47 34.29
CA VAL A 122 5.82 14.02 34.14
C VAL A 122 4.91 13.67 32.95
N ARG A 123 4.13 14.63 32.44
CA ARG A 123 3.30 14.48 31.22
C ARG A 123 4.00 14.92 29.94
N THR A 124 5.08 15.68 30.06
CA THR A 124 5.90 16.14 28.92
C THR A 124 7.11 15.23 28.68
N THR A 125 7.48 14.44 29.70
CA THR A 125 8.64 13.54 29.68
C THR A 125 8.21 12.10 29.98
N THR A 126 9.15 11.17 29.94
CA THR A 126 8.93 9.79 30.42
C THR A 126 9.37 9.61 31.88
N LEU A 127 9.52 10.70 32.63
CA LEU A 127 9.90 10.69 34.05
C LEU A 127 8.87 9.90 34.87
N ALA A 128 9.36 8.96 35.67
CA ALA A 128 8.53 8.11 36.54
C ALA A 128 7.40 7.37 35.80
N ALA A 129 7.47 7.22 34.47
CA ALA A 129 6.34 6.70 33.69
C ALA A 129 5.92 5.30 34.14
N GLU A 130 6.88 4.43 34.44
CA GLU A 130 6.61 3.07 34.90
C GLU A 130 5.88 3.05 36.24
N SER A 131 6.37 3.75 37.26
CA SER A 131 5.72 3.78 38.56
C SER A 131 4.37 4.50 38.53
N ARG A 132 4.23 5.56 37.72
CA ARG A 132 2.95 6.23 37.46
C ARG A 132 1.94 5.26 36.83
N VAL A 133 2.31 4.53 35.78
CA VAL A 133 1.44 3.51 35.15
C VAL A 133 1.08 2.42 36.15
N ASN A 134 2.03 1.92 36.95
CA ASN A 134 1.74 0.93 38.01
C ASN A 134 0.70 1.46 38.99
N ARG A 135 0.85 2.70 39.44
CA ARG A 135 -0.04 3.35 40.40
C ARG A 135 -1.44 3.57 39.82
N PHE A 136 -1.56 4.08 38.60
CA PHE A 136 -2.86 4.27 37.95
C PHE A 136 -3.56 2.94 37.69
N TYR A 137 -2.82 1.93 37.20
CA TYR A 137 -3.37 0.60 36.97
C TYR A 137 -3.83 -0.08 38.28
N ALA A 138 -3.08 0.05 39.37
CA ALA A 138 -3.50 -0.46 40.68
C ALA A 138 -4.75 0.23 41.23
N LYS A 139 -4.92 1.54 40.97
CA LYS A 139 -6.06 2.33 41.46
C LYS A 139 -7.35 2.07 40.68
N GLY A 140 -7.27 1.82 39.37
CA GLY A 140 -8.48 1.75 38.54
C GLY A 140 -8.33 0.95 37.24
N GLY A 141 -7.32 0.08 37.15
CA GLY A 141 -7.10 -0.81 36.00
C GLY A 141 -6.80 -0.06 34.70
N THR A 142 -7.14 -0.70 33.57
CA THR A 142 -6.97 -0.16 32.22
C THR A 142 -7.57 1.25 32.05
N PRO A 143 -8.82 1.53 32.48
CA PRO A 143 -9.42 2.86 32.30
C PRO A 143 -8.64 4.00 32.97
N ALA A 144 -8.07 3.77 34.16
CA ALA A 144 -7.32 4.79 34.88
C ALA A 144 -6.01 5.17 34.16
N VAL A 145 -5.33 4.20 33.54
CA VAL A 145 -4.13 4.49 32.73
C VAL A 145 -4.51 5.22 31.44
N LEU A 146 -5.60 4.81 30.77
CA LEU A 146 -6.08 5.48 29.56
C LEU A 146 -6.47 6.95 29.82
N ALA A 147 -7.05 7.26 30.98
CA ALA A 147 -7.35 8.64 31.38
C ALA A 147 -6.07 9.49 31.54
N GLU A 148 -4.97 8.91 32.03
CA GLU A 148 -3.68 9.61 32.08
C GLU A 148 -3.09 9.80 30.68
N ILE A 149 -3.21 8.82 29.78
CA ILE A 149 -2.77 8.94 28.38
C ILE A 149 -3.49 10.09 27.67
N GLU A 150 -4.80 10.25 27.92
CA GLU A 150 -5.61 11.35 27.38
C GLU A 150 -5.14 12.73 27.88
N ALA A 151 -4.60 12.81 29.11
CA ALA A 151 -4.08 14.06 29.68
C ALA A 151 -2.65 14.43 29.21
N ILE A 152 -1.93 13.50 28.58
CA ILE A 152 -0.58 13.72 28.02
C ILE A 152 -0.72 14.48 26.69
N LYS A 153 0.22 15.38 26.38
CA LYS A 153 0.20 16.12 25.09
C LYS A 153 1.01 15.42 23.99
N SER A 154 2.22 14.98 24.32
CA SER A 154 3.19 14.43 23.35
C SER A 154 2.85 12.99 22.94
N ASP A 155 2.75 12.73 21.63
CA ASP A 155 2.53 11.38 21.08
C ASP A 155 3.63 10.39 21.49
N HIS A 156 4.88 10.85 21.61
CA HIS A 156 5.99 10.04 22.09
C HIS A 156 5.72 9.55 23.53
N VAL A 157 5.27 10.45 24.41
CA VAL A 157 4.98 10.10 25.81
C VAL A 157 3.72 9.23 25.89
N LYS A 158 2.68 9.52 25.09
CA LYS A 158 1.49 8.66 24.97
C LYS A 158 1.86 7.23 24.55
N SER A 159 2.66 7.09 23.49
CA SER A 159 3.17 5.79 23.01
C SER A 159 3.93 5.06 24.11
N HIS A 160 4.79 5.76 24.86
CA HIS A 160 5.53 5.16 25.97
C HIS A 160 4.61 4.63 27.08
N TYR A 161 3.62 5.42 27.50
CA TYR A 161 2.62 5.01 28.50
C TYR A 161 1.75 3.86 27.99
N ALA A 162 1.32 3.89 26.73
CA ALA A 162 0.54 2.83 26.11
C ALA A 162 1.33 1.51 26.05
N ARG A 163 2.63 1.56 25.76
CA ARG A 163 3.53 0.41 25.79
C ARG A 163 3.67 -0.19 27.19
N LEU A 164 3.79 0.66 28.21
CA LEU A 164 3.82 0.23 29.62
C LEU A 164 2.48 -0.39 30.04
N LEU A 165 1.36 0.18 29.59
CA LEU A 165 0.02 -0.39 29.80
C LEU A 165 -0.08 -1.80 29.20
N MET A 166 0.41 -2.01 27.98
CA MET A 166 0.33 -3.32 27.33
C MET A 166 1.24 -4.40 27.95
N LYS A 167 2.14 -4.02 28.86
CA LYS A 167 2.88 -4.95 29.74
C LYS A 167 2.09 -5.36 31.00
N LYS A 168 0.94 -4.73 31.27
CA LYS A 168 0.02 -5.10 32.35
C LYS A 168 -0.94 -6.20 31.90
N PRO A 169 -1.58 -6.92 32.84
CA PRO A 169 -2.59 -7.95 32.51
C PRO A 169 -3.90 -7.31 32.02
N VAL A 170 -3.86 -6.61 30.89
CA VAL A 170 -5.04 -6.04 30.22
C VAL A 170 -5.94 -7.19 29.75
N ALA A 171 -7.21 -7.16 30.15
CA ALA A 171 -8.18 -8.18 29.76
C ALA A 171 -8.51 -8.10 28.26
N GLU A 172 -8.73 -9.24 27.61
CA GLU A 172 -8.99 -9.28 26.15
C GLU A 172 -10.23 -8.47 25.74
N LYS A 173 -11.25 -8.41 26.61
CA LYS A 173 -12.44 -7.56 26.43
C LYS A 173 -12.13 -6.06 26.33
N ASP A 174 -10.98 -5.61 26.83
CA ASP A 174 -10.59 -4.20 26.86
C ASP A 174 -9.69 -3.83 25.66
N TYR A 175 -9.27 -4.78 24.82
CA TYR A 175 -8.36 -4.50 23.69
C TYR A 175 -8.94 -3.49 22.70
N SER A 176 -10.22 -3.58 22.35
CA SER A 176 -10.88 -2.62 21.46
C SER A 176 -10.91 -1.21 22.06
N LEU A 177 -11.17 -1.10 23.38
CA LEU A 177 -11.12 0.16 24.11
C LEU A 177 -9.70 0.75 24.11
N VAL A 178 -8.68 -0.08 24.36
CA VAL A 178 -7.28 0.34 24.35
C VAL A 178 -6.87 0.87 22.99
N VAL A 179 -7.17 0.15 21.90
CA VAL A 179 -6.94 0.62 20.53
C VAL A 179 -7.62 1.97 20.34
N ALA A 180 -8.94 2.05 20.56
CA ALA A 180 -9.70 3.27 20.32
C ALA A 180 -9.19 4.49 21.12
N LYS A 181 -8.87 4.31 22.40
CA LYS A 181 -8.43 5.40 23.28
C LYS A 181 -6.98 5.81 23.05
N VAL A 182 -6.07 4.88 22.83
CA VAL A 182 -4.66 5.23 22.58
C VAL A 182 -4.55 5.91 21.21
N THR A 183 -5.09 5.29 20.16
CA THR A 183 -4.94 5.83 18.80
C THR A 183 -5.78 7.06 18.57
N GLY A 184 -6.93 7.21 19.25
CA GLY A 184 -7.76 8.42 19.19
C GLY A 184 -7.10 9.64 19.84
N ASN A 185 -6.08 9.44 20.67
CA ASN A 185 -5.33 10.50 21.32
C ASN A 185 -3.98 10.78 20.65
N MET A 186 -3.61 10.11 19.55
CA MET A 186 -2.31 10.28 18.89
C MET A 186 -2.50 10.73 17.44
N SER A 187 -1.65 11.66 17.00
CA SER A 187 -1.73 12.25 15.65
C SER A 187 -0.68 11.68 14.69
N SER A 188 0.46 11.21 15.21
CA SER A 188 1.55 10.68 14.40
C SER A 188 1.29 9.25 13.93
N ASP A 189 1.13 9.07 12.62
CA ASP A 189 0.99 7.74 12.01
C ASP A 189 2.14 6.78 12.37
N HIS A 190 3.35 7.30 12.58
CA HIS A 190 4.49 6.51 13.01
C HIS A 190 4.26 5.86 14.38
N TYR A 191 3.86 6.66 15.38
CA TYR A 191 3.62 6.12 16.72
C TYR A 191 2.33 5.29 16.79
N LEU A 192 1.33 5.60 15.94
CA LEU A 192 0.16 4.75 15.76
C LEU A 192 0.56 3.36 15.24
N ALA A 193 1.39 3.30 14.19
CA ALA A 193 1.89 2.05 13.64
C ALA A 193 2.72 1.28 14.67
N GLU A 194 3.70 1.92 15.30
CA GLU A 194 4.56 1.30 16.31
C GLU A 194 3.72 0.71 17.46
N PHE A 195 2.67 1.40 17.90
CA PHE A 195 1.79 0.89 18.95
C PHE A 195 0.96 -0.30 18.50
N LEU A 196 0.38 -0.25 17.31
CA LEU A 196 -0.46 -1.32 16.78
C LEU A 196 0.36 -2.57 16.48
N GLU A 197 1.45 -2.44 15.71
CA GLU A 197 2.32 -3.54 15.28
C GLU A 197 2.83 -4.37 16.46
N HIS A 198 3.39 -3.72 17.50
CA HIS A 198 3.89 -4.40 18.70
C HIS A 198 2.82 -5.15 19.52
N ASN A 199 1.53 -4.99 19.21
CA ASN A 199 0.43 -5.56 19.98
C ASN A 199 -0.61 -6.26 19.09
N LEU A 200 -0.32 -6.49 17.81
CA LEU A 200 -1.25 -7.16 16.89
C LEU A 200 -1.59 -8.57 17.36
N ASP A 201 -0.64 -9.31 17.94
CA ASP A 201 -0.86 -10.65 18.52
C ASP A 201 -2.00 -10.66 19.57
N LYS A 202 -2.17 -9.55 20.29
CA LYS A 202 -3.25 -9.33 21.26
C LYS A 202 -4.51 -8.80 20.57
N PHE A 203 -4.37 -7.73 19.79
CA PHE A 203 -5.52 -7.04 19.19
C PHE A 203 -6.28 -7.86 18.17
N LEU A 204 -5.63 -8.85 17.56
CA LEU A 204 -6.29 -9.73 16.60
C LEU A 204 -7.08 -10.87 17.29
N LYS A 205 -6.96 -11.08 18.61
CA LYS A 205 -7.67 -12.16 19.32
C LYS A 205 -9.20 -12.00 19.37
N THR A 206 -9.71 -10.78 19.31
CA THR A 206 -11.15 -10.50 19.35
C THR A 206 -11.58 -9.76 18.10
N LYS A 207 -12.83 -9.98 17.68
CA LYS A 207 -13.40 -9.35 16.49
C LYS A 207 -13.43 -7.82 16.65
N GLU A 208 -13.86 -7.35 17.81
CA GLU A 208 -14.01 -5.92 18.11
C GLU A 208 -12.67 -5.19 18.10
N ALA A 209 -11.60 -5.81 18.62
CA ALA A 209 -10.27 -5.21 18.60
C ALA A 209 -9.65 -5.25 17.19
N THR A 210 -9.88 -6.33 16.43
CA THR A 210 -9.46 -6.42 15.02
C THR A 210 -10.11 -5.31 14.19
N GLU A 211 -11.43 -5.14 14.30
CA GLU A 211 -12.17 -4.06 13.62
C GLU A 211 -11.65 -2.67 14.05
N ALA A 212 -11.30 -2.48 15.32
CA ALA A 212 -10.70 -1.24 15.80
C ALA A 212 -9.34 -0.97 15.14
N VAL A 213 -8.44 -1.96 15.04
CA VAL A 213 -7.12 -1.83 14.38
C VAL A 213 -7.30 -1.35 12.93
N PHE A 214 -8.13 -2.01 12.14
CA PHE A 214 -8.37 -1.62 10.75
C PHE A 214 -9.21 -0.32 10.63
N GLY A 215 -10.01 -0.01 11.64
CA GLY A 215 -10.65 1.30 11.77
C GLY A 215 -9.63 2.45 11.87
N VAL A 216 -8.49 2.20 12.54
CA VAL A 216 -7.38 3.15 12.63
C VAL A 216 -6.63 3.26 11.31
N THR A 217 -6.29 2.14 10.64
CA THR A 217 -5.60 2.18 9.34
C THR A 217 -6.37 3.00 8.30
N ASN A 218 -7.70 2.94 8.34
CA ASN A 218 -8.56 3.74 7.46
C ASN A 218 -8.51 5.26 7.70
N LYS A 219 -8.01 5.72 8.86
CA LYS A 219 -7.90 7.13 9.25
C LYS A 219 -6.49 7.70 9.13
N MET A 220 -5.48 6.83 9.04
CA MET A 220 -4.08 7.25 8.93
C MET A 220 -3.83 8.02 7.62
N GLY A 221 -2.86 8.93 7.63
CA GLY A 221 -2.46 9.68 6.43
C GLY A 221 -1.47 8.89 5.56
N SER A 222 -0.53 8.21 6.20
CA SER A 222 0.59 7.51 5.57
C SER A 222 0.20 6.12 5.06
N ASP A 223 0.19 5.98 3.73
CA ASP A 223 -0.05 4.70 3.07
C ASP A 223 1.02 3.64 3.40
N HIS A 224 2.25 4.08 3.71
CA HIS A 224 3.32 3.19 4.18
C HIS A 224 2.91 2.48 5.47
N TYR A 225 2.56 3.26 6.50
CA TYR A 225 2.20 2.73 7.80
C TYR A 225 0.90 1.92 7.76
N LYS A 226 -0.11 2.35 6.97
CA LYS A 226 -1.30 1.53 6.71
C LYS A 226 -0.92 0.15 6.18
N THR A 227 -0.03 0.11 5.21
CA THR A 227 0.39 -1.12 4.53
C THR A 227 1.16 -2.05 5.45
N GLN A 228 2.05 -1.50 6.29
CA GLN A 228 2.80 -2.29 7.28
C GLN A 228 1.85 -3.01 8.24
N ILE A 229 0.93 -2.27 8.87
CA ILE A 229 -0.05 -2.84 9.81
C ILE A 229 -0.90 -3.93 9.14
N ILE A 230 -1.42 -3.66 7.93
CA ILE A 230 -2.26 -4.63 7.20
C ILE A 230 -1.46 -5.91 6.89
N LYS A 231 -0.22 -5.78 6.40
CA LYS A 231 0.62 -6.93 6.05
C LYS A 231 0.95 -7.77 7.28
N GLU A 232 1.30 -7.14 8.39
CA GLU A 232 1.63 -7.85 9.63
C GLU A 232 0.39 -8.55 10.22
N ALA A 233 -0.77 -7.89 10.18
CA ALA A 233 -2.02 -8.51 10.62
C ALA A 233 -2.37 -9.76 9.79
N LEU A 234 -2.18 -9.71 8.46
CA LEU A 234 -2.39 -10.84 7.55
C LEU A 234 -1.37 -11.97 7.72
N GLN A 235 -0.20 -11.70 8.31
CA GLN A 235 0.79 -12.73 8.63
C GLN A 235 0.44 -13.48 9.92
N LEU A 236 -0.10 -12.77 10.91
CA LEU A 236 -0.42 -13.31 12.23
C LEU A 236 -1.70 -14.14 12.24
N GLN A 237 -2.65 -13.87 11.34
CA GLN A 237 -3.88 -14.63 11.22
C GLN A 237 -4.08 -15.20 9.82
N PRO A 238 -4.53 -16.47 9.70
CA PRO A 238 -5.00 -17.00 8.42
C PRO A 238 -6.06 -16.07 7.82
N ALA A 239 -6.07 -15.99 6.49
CA ALA A 239 -7.12 -15.29 5.75
C ALA A 239 -8.50 -15.88 6.10
N SER A 240 -9.26 -15.14 6.91
CA SER A 240 -10.70 -15.34 7.03
C SER A 240 -11.39 -14.47 5.98
N PRO A 241 -12.60 -14.83 5.50
CA PRO A 241 -13.34 -13.98 4.58
C PRO A 241 -13.50 -12.54 5.10
N GLU A 242 -13.65 -12.37 6.41
CA GLU A 242 -13.81 -11.07 7.04
C GLU A 242 -12.49 -10.28 7.08
N SER A 243 -11.37 -10.90 7.47
CA SER A 243 -10.07 -10.21 7.50
C SER A 243 -9.61 -9.83 6.09
N VAL A 244 -9.91 -10.64 5.07
CA VAL A 244 -9.66 -10.29 3.67
C VAL A 244 -10.54 -9.12 3.22
N ARG A 245 -11.85 -9.15 3.53
CA ARG A 245 -12.77 -8.06 3.21
C ARG A 245 -12.32 -6.73 3.82
N ILE A 246 -11.89 -6.76 5.08
CA ILE A 246 -11.39 -5.57 5.78
C ILE A 246 -10.09 -5.08 5.14
N ALA A 247 -9.13 -5.96 4.87
CA ALA A 247 -7.88 -5.59 4.20
C ALA A 247 -8.11 -5.02 2.79
N LEU A 248 -9.07 -5.57 2.04
CA LEU A 248 -9.48 -5.06 0.72
C LEU A 248 -10.12 -3.66 0.82
N ALA A 249 -11.00 -3.45 1.80
CA ALA A 249 -11.60 -2.14 2.04
C ALA A 249 -10.54 -1.09 2.43
N SER A 250 -9.51 -1.49 3.18
CA SER A 250 -8.37 -0.61 3.49
C SER A 250 -7.48 -0.36 2.27
N ALA A 251 -7.20 -1.39 1.44
CA ALA A 251 -6.43 -1.24 0.20
C ALA A 251 -7.09 -0.23 -0.76
N ALA A 252 -8.42 -0.24 -0.86
CA ALA A 252 -9.16 0.71 -1.69
C ALA A 252 -8.99 2.18 -1.25
N LYS A 253 -8.58 2.45 0.00
CA LYS A 253 -8.33 3.78 0.56
C LYS A 253 -6.86 4.21 0.56
N ILE A 254 -5.97 3.35 0.08
CA ILE A 254 -4.55 3.68 -0.12
C ILE A 254 -4.45 4.53 -1.40
N ASN A 255 -3.69 5.62 -1.37
CA ASN A 255 -3.52 6.46 -2.55
C ASN A 255 -2.41 5.90 -3.46
N SER A 256 -1.30 5.47 -2.88
CA SER A 256 -0.16 4.95 -3.63
C SER A 256 -0.42 3.58 -4.26
N ASP A 257 -0.27 3.52 -5.58
CA ASP A 257 -0.36 2.29 -6.38
C ASP A 257 0.65 1.21 -5.93
N HIS A 258 1.84 1.63 -5.50
CA HIS A 258 2.84 0.72 -4.94
C HIS A 258 2.30 0.01 -3.69
N TYR A 259 1.75 0.79 -2.74
CA TYR A 259 1.25 0.25 -1.48
C TYR A 259 -0.05 -0.56 -1.65
N LYS A 260 -0.94 -0.15 -2.57
CA LYS A 260 -2.08 -0.99 -3.01
C LYS A 260 -1.60 -2.35 -3.51
N THR A 261 -0.57 -2.35 -4.35
CA THR A 261 0.03 -3.56 -4.92
C THR A 261 0.63 -4.45 -3.85
N GLU A 262 1.35 -3.88 -2.88
CA GLU A 262 1.90 -4.64 -1.76
C GLU A 262 0.82 -5.34 -0.93
N VAL A 263 -0.30 -4.66 -0.64
CA VAL A 263 -1.42 -5.27 0.10
C VAL A 263 -2.08 -6.38 -0.72
N LEU A 264 -2.46 -6.11 -1.98
CA LEU A 264 -3.14 -7.09 -2.83
C LEU A 264 -2.29 -8.32 -3.09
N THR A 265 -1.00 -8.15 -3.39
CA THR A 265 -0.09 -9.29 -3.59
C THR A 265 0.17 -10.07 -2.31
N SER A 266 0.16 -9.41 -1.14
CA SER A 266 0.26 -10.09 0.16
C SER A 266 -0.99 -10.91 0.47
N LEU A 267 -2.18 -10.39 0.16
CA LEU A 267 -3.44 -11.14 0.26
C LEU A 267 -3.42 -12.37 -0.65
N MET A 268 -2.95 -12.24 -1.90
CA MET A 268 -2.86 -13.34 -2.86
C MET A 268 -1.87 -14.46 -2.47
N ARG A 269 -1.00 -14.25 -1.47
CA ARG A 269 -0.11 -15.29 -0.92
C ARG A 269 -0.80 -16.21 0.09
N GLN A 270 -1.98 -15.82 0.59
CA GLN A 270 -2.74 -16.61 1.57
C GLN A 270 -3.25 -17.91 0.93
N ARG A 271 -3.27 -19.01 1.67
CA ARG A 271 -3.60 -20.34 1.10
C ARG A 271 -5.08 -20.45 0.74
N ASP A 272 -5.96 -20.08 1.66
CA ASP A 272 -7.39 -20.37 1.59
C ASP A 272 -8.18 -19.19 1.00
N LEU A 273 -7.96 -18.92 -0.29
CA LEU A 273 -8.69 -17.88 -1.03
C LEU A 273 -9.80 -18.50 -1.86
N THR A 274 -11.03 -18.07 -1.63
CA THR A 274 -12.19 -18.47 -2.45
C THR A 274 -12.20 -17.72 -3.78
N ASP A 275 -12.92 -18.27 -4.78
CA ASP A 275 -13.09 -17.61 -6.08
C ASP A 275 -13.73 -16.22 -5.96
N ALA A 276 -14.66 -16.04 -5.01
CA ALA A 276 -15.29 -14.75 -4.74
C ALA A 276 -14.26 -13.72 -4.26
N ILE A 277 -13.40 -14.10 -3.32
CA ILE A 277 -12.33 -13.26 -2.80
C ILE A 277 -11.31 -12.93 -3.89
N MET A 278 -10.88 -13.93 -4.69
CA MET A 278 -10.00 -13.71 -5.84
C MET A 278 -10.59 -12.73 -6.85
N THR A 279 -11.89 -12.87 -7.14
CA THR A 279 -12.60 -11.96 -8.05
C THR A 279 -12.65 -10.53 -7.50
N GLU A 280 -12.86 -10.35 -6.21
CA GLU A 280 -12.85 -9.04 -5.57
C GLU A 280 -11.45 -8.41 -5.60
N MET A 281 -10.39 -9.16 -5.28
CA MET A 281 -9.01 -8.67 -5.36
C MET A 281 -8.61 -8.24 -6.77
N ILE A 282 -8.98 -9.02 -7.79
CA ILE A 282 -8.75 -8.66 -9.19
C ILE A 282 -9.57 -7.41 -9.55
N ASN A 283 -10.80 -7.29 -9.06
CA ASN A 283 -11.59 -6.08 -9.31
C ASN A 283 -10.98 -4.83 -8.65
N THR A 284 -10.41 -4.95 -7.46
CA THR A 284 -9.76 -3.84 -6.75
C THR A 284 -8.50 -3.35 -7.47
N SER A 285 -7.85 -4.17 -8.32
CA SER A 285 -6.70 -3.72 -9.12
C SER A 285 -7.06 -2.58 -10.09
N LYS A 286 -8.34 -2.38 -10.44
CA LYS A 286 -8.80 -1.24 -11.25
C LYS A 286 -8.57 0.11 -10.58
N SER A 287 -8.45 0.14 -9.25
CA SER A 287 -8.10 1.35 -8.49
C SER A 287 -6.61 1.71 -8.55
N ILE A 288 -5.78 0.88 -9.21
CA ILE A 288 -4.35 1.12 -9.43
C ILE A 288 -4.20 1.82 -10.78
N HIS A 289 -3.64 3.03 -10.81
CA HIS A 289 -3.54 3.84 -12.03
C HIS A 289 -2.32 3.49 -12.88
N SER A 290 -1.22 3.10 -12.25
CA SER A 290 0.00 2.68 -12.93
C SER A 290 -0.18 1.31 -13.60
N ASP A 291 -0.01 1.27 -14.92
CA ASP A 291 0.01 0.04 -15.72
C ASP A 291 1.00 -0.99 -15.16
N HIS A 292 2.17 -0.53 -14.70
CA HIS A 292 3.19 -1.39 -14.10
C HIS A 292 2.67 -2.11 -12.86
N TYR A 293 2.18 -1.35 -11.87
CA TYR A 293 1.68 -1.90 -10.61
C TYR A 293 0.43 -2.76 -10.81
N ARG A 294 -0.46 -2.36 -11.73
CA ARG A 294 -1.62 -3.17 -12.11
C ARG A 294 -1.20 -4.51 -12.73
N THR A 295 -0.17 -4.50 -13.57
CA THR A 295 0.41 -5.72 -14.15
C THR A 295 0.95 -6.65 -13.08
N VAL A 296 1.66 -6.12 -12.08
CA VAL A 296 2.16 -6.92 -10.94
C VAL A 296 1.02 -7.63 -10.21
N VAL A 297 -0.10 -6.95 -9.95
CA VAL A 297 -1.27 -7.57 -9.30
C VAL A 297 -1.93 -8.63 -10.18
N LEU A 298 -2.17 -8.32 -11.46
CA LEU A 298 -2.88 -9.24 -12.36
C LEU A 298 -2.07 -10.49 -12.66
N THR A 299 -0.77 -10.35 -12.94
CA THR A 299 0.13 -11.51 -13.15
C THR A 299 0.22 -12.37 -11.90
N LYS A 300 0.27 -11.76 -10.71
CA LYS A 300 0.23 -12.51 -9.45
C LYS A 300 -1.06 -13.32 -9.28
N ALA A 301 -2.21 -12.75 -9.65
CA ALA A 301 -3.48 -13.48 -9.61
C ALA A 301 -3.49 -14.67 -10.58
N LEU A 302 -2.94 -14.48 -11.79
CA LEU A 302 -2.92 -15.48 -12.87
C LEU A 302 -1.96 -16.65 -12.62
N GLU A 303 -1.09 -16.58 -11.60
CA GLU A 303 -0.34 -17.75 -11.13
C GLU A 303 -1.28 -18.89 -10.66
N ARG A 304 -2.48 -18.55 -10.17
CA ARG A 304 -3.49 -19.50 -9.70
C ARG A 304 -4.40 -20.00 -10.83
N ASN A 305 -5.18 -21.04 -10.56
CA ASN A 305 -6.27 -21.46 -11.45
C ASN A 305 -7.49 -20.60 -11.12
N LEU A 306 -7.78 -19.64 -11.98
CA LEU A 306 -8.87 -18.69 -11.78
C LEU A 306 -10.19 -19.25 -12.32
N SER A 307 -11.30 -18.91 -11.66
CA SER A 307 -12.64 -19.15 -12.19
C SER A 307 -12.87 -18.34 -13.49
N VAL A 308 -13.91 -18.69 -14.27
CA VAL A 308 -14.31 -17.90 -15.45
C VAL A 308 -14.62 -16.45 -15.07
N ALA A 309 -15.32 -16.23 -13.95
CA ALA A 309 -15.65 -14.89 -13.48
C ALA A 309 -14.40 -14.07 -13.13
N SER A 310 -13.42 -14.69 -12.47
CA SER A 310 -12.15 -14.04 -12.14
C SER A 310 -11.33 -13.69 -13.39
N HIS A 311 -11.32 -14.56 -14.41
CA HIS A 311 -10.72 -14.24 -15.71
C HIS A 311 -11.40 -13.05 -16.39
N GLN A 312 -12.75 -13.01 -16.41
CA GLN A 312 -13.49 -11.89 -17.00
C GLN A 312 -13.15 -10.56 -16.31
N ARG A 313 -13.00 -10.54 -14.98
CA ARG A 313 -12.52 -9.33 -14.25
C ARG A 313 -11.08 -8.96 -14.61
N ALA A 314 -10.22 -9.94 -14.82
CA ALA A 314 -8.86 -9.69 -15.30
C ALA A 314 -8.90 -9.05 -16.71
N LEU A 315 -9.71 -9.57 -17.64
CA LEU A 315 -9.88 -9.00 -18.98
C LEU A 315 -10.40 -7.56 -18.93
N GLU A 316 -11.37 -7.25 -18.07
CA GLU A 316 -11.82 -5.87 -17.86
C GLU A 316 -10.69 -4.96 -17.38
N SER A 317 -9.82 -5.45 -16.48
CA SER A 317 -8.68 -4.67 -15.99
C SER A 317 -7.60 -4.46 -17.05
N ILE A 318 -7.39 -5.46 -17.93
CA ILE A 318 -6.45 -5.40 -19.07
C ILE A 318 -6.88 -4.36 -20.10
N LYS A 319 -8.18 -4.20 -20.36
CA LYS A 319 -8.71 -3.18 -21.30
C LYS A 319 -8.28 -1.77 -20.92
N ASP A 320 -8.18 -1.53 -19.61
CA ASP A 320 -7.81 -0.23 -19.04
C ASP A 320 -6.28 -0.04 -18.90
N ILE A 321 -5.44 -0.99 -19.35
CA ILE A 321 -3.99 -0.85 -19.43
C ILE A 321 -3.62 -0.14 -20.74
N HIS A 322 -2.82 0.93 -20.65
CA HIS A 322 -2.50 1.77 -21.80
C HIS A 322 -1.24 1.30 -22.54
N SER A 323 -0.22 0.89 -21.81
CA SER A 323 1.03 0.39 -22.37
C SER A 323 0.85 -0.99 -22.99
N ASP A 324 1.17 -1.10 -24.29
CA ASP A 324 1.17 -2.37 -25.02
C ASP A 324 2.08 -3.42 -24.37
N HIS A 325 3.21 -3.00 -23.81
CA HIS A 325 4.15 -3.88 -23.10
C HIS A 325 3.49 -4.51 -21.87
N TYR A 326 2.86 -3.69 -21.01
CA TYR A 326 2.21 -4.18 -19.80
C TYR A 326 0.95 -4.99 -20.13
N LYS A 327 0.19 -4.57 -21.16
CA LYS A 327 -0.98 -5.30 -21.65
C LYS A 327 -0.57 -6.69 -22.15
N SER A 328 0.48 -6.79 -22.97
CA SER A 328 0.97 -8.07 -23.46
C SER A 328 1.48 -8.94 -22.32
N GLN A 329 2.20 -8.40 -21.34
CA GLN A 329 2.67 -9.18 -20.17
C GLN A 329 1.54 -9.87 -19.40
N VAL A 330 0.44 -9.15 -19.12
CA VAL A 330 -0.71 -9.76 -18.44
C VAL A 330 -1.38 -10.82 -19.31
N ILE A 331 -1.57 -10.54 -20.60
CA ILE A 331 -2.17 -11.51 -21.53
C ILE A 331 -1.30 -12.77 -21.63
N GLN A 332 0.02 -12.63 -21.77
CA GLN A 332 0.96 -13.76 -21.79
C GLN A 332 0.89 -14.57 -20.49
N SER A 333 0.78 -13.91 -19.34
CA SER A 333 0.58 -14.60 -18.06
C SER A 333 -0.73 -15.39 -18.02
N MET A 334 -1.81 -14.88 -18.62
CA MET A 334 -3.10 -15.57 -18.72
C MET A 334 -2.99 -16.80 -19.64
N LEU A 335 -2.22 -16.69 -20.72
CA LEU A 335 -2.00 -17.74 -21.72
C LEU A 335 -0.94 -18.78 -21.31
N ASN A 336 -0.40 -18.71 -20.10
CA ASN A 336 0.43 -19.79 -19.53
C ASN A 336 -0.36 -21.08 -19.27
N LYS A 337 -1.69 -21.02 -19.30
CA LYS A 337 -2.62 -22.15 -19.16
C LYS A 337 -3.67 -22.07 -20.26
N THR A 338 -4.33 -23.19 -20.54
CA THR A 338 -5.52 -23.19 -21.41
C THR A 338 -6.65 -22.42 -20.72
N ILE A 339 -7.27 -21.49 -21.44
CA ILE A 339 -8.39 -20.70 -20.93
C ILE A 339 -9.72 -21.20 -21.49
N ASN A 340 -10.81 -20.90 -20.78
CA ASN A 340 -12.16 -21.26 -21.21
C ASN A 340 -12.55 -20.52 -22.51
N GLU A 341 -13.31 -21.18 -23.40
CA GLU A 341 -13.74 -20.63 -24.70
C GLU A 341 -14.42 -19.25 -24.58
N LYS A 342 -15.23 -19.02 -23.53
CA LYS A 342 -15.85 -17.72 -23.28
C LYS A 342 -14.80 -16.64 -23.00
N VAL A 343 -13.82 -16.95 -22.15
CA VAL A 343 -12.70 -16.03 -21.82
C VAL A 343 -11.87 -15.75 -23.07
N LEU A 344 -11.59 -16.79 -23.87
CA LEU A 344 -10.88 -16.65 -25.15
C LEU A 344 -11.63 -15.69 -26.09
N SER A 345 -12.95 -15.87 -26.26
CA SER A 345 -13.76 -15.02 -27.14
C SER A 345 -13.74 -13.54 -26.73
N GLU A 346 -13.64 -13.25 -25.43
CA GLU A 346 -13.53 -11.90 -24.88
C GLU A 346 -12.10 -11.33 -24.98
N LEU A 347 -11.08 -12.19 -24.98
CA LEU A 347 -9.66 -11.81 -25.10
C LEU A 347 -9.28 -11.44 -26.54
N LEU A 348 -9.86 -12.10 -27.55
CA LEU A 348 -9.56 -11.84 -28.96
C LEU A 348 -9.68 -10.34 -29.33
N PRO A 349 -10.80 -9.64 -29.11
CA PRO A 349 -10.91 -8.22 -29.45
C PRO A 349 -9.97 -7.30 -28.62
N ILE A 350 -9.48 -7.74 -27.46
CA ILE A 350 -8.47 -6.99 -26.69
C ILE A 350 -7.11 -7.08 -27.38
N THR A 351 -6.78 -8.24 -27.95
CA THR A 351 -5.53 -8.48 -28.67
C THR A 351 -5.38 -7.52 -29.86
N SER A 352 -6.46 -7.17 -30.56
CA SER A 352 -6.42 -6.19 -31.65
C SER A 352 -6.21 -4.74 -31.20
N THR A 353 -6.32 -4.44 -29.90
CA THR A 353 -6.05 -3.09 -29.36
C THR A 353 -4.56 -2.83 -29.07
N ILE A 354 -3.71 -3.85 -29.20
CA ILE A 354 -2.27 -3.71 -29.03
C ILE A 354 -1.70 -3.02 -30.27
N SER A 355 -1.14 -1.82 -30.10
CA SER A 355 -0.71 -0.98 -31.23
C SER A 355 0.68 -1.37 -31.75
N SER A 356 1.57 -1.80 -30.86
CA SER A 356 2.89 -2.31 -31.20
C SER A 356 2.78 -3.66 -31.91
N ASP A 357 3.17 -3.69 -33.18
CA ASP A 357 3.25 -4.91 -33.98
C ASP A 357 4.06 -6.02 -33.29
N HIS A 358 5.17 -5.67 -32.64
CA HIS A 358 5.99 -6.61 -31.87
C HIS A 358 5.17 -7.31 -30.78
N TYR A 359 4.57 -6.53 -29.86
CA TYR A 359 3.80 -7.10 -28.75
C TYR A 359 2.52 -7.80 -29.22
N ARG A 360 1.91 -7.35 -30.32
CA ARG A 360 0.75 -8.01 -30.92
C ARG A 360 1.15 -9.38 -31.51
N THR A 361 2.29 -9.48 -32.18
CA THR A 361 2.84 -10.76 -32.67
C THR A 361 3.12 -11.73 -31.52
N GLU A 362 3.74 -11.28 -30.42
CA GLU A 362 4.01 -12.14 -29.27
C GLU A 362 2.72 -12.77 -28.71
N VAL A 363 1.67 -11.96 -28.55
CA VAL A 363 0.37 -12.42 -28.04
C VAL A 363 -0.32 -13.35 -29.03
N ILE A 364 -0.38 -12.98 -30.32
CA ILE A 364 -1.02 -13.81 -31.35
C ILE A 364 -0.31 -15.16 -31.48
N SER A 365 1.02 -15.18 -31.51
CA SER A 365 1.79 -16.42 -31.62
C SER A 365 1.55 -17.32 -30.40
N THR A 366 1.45 -16.74 -29.20
CA THR A 366 1.16 -17.52 -27.99
C THR A 366 -0.27 -18.10 -27.99
N LEU A 367 -1.25 -17.36 -28.52
CA LEU A 367 -2.61 -17.86 -28.73
C LEU A 367 -2.63 -19.03 -29.74
N LEU A 368 -1.88 -18.89 -30.84
CA LEU A 368 -1.74 -19.93 -31.87
C LEU A 368 -0.97 -21.15 -31.37
N ASP A 369 -0.03 -21.00 -30.43
CA ASP A 369 0.76 -22.13 -29.92
C ASP A 369 0.08 -22.90 -28.79
N ARG A 370 -0.67 -22.20 -27.92
CA ARG A 370 -1.08 -22.75 -26.62
C ARG A 370 -2.58 -22.96 -26.43
N GLN A 371 -3.41 -22.41 -27.30
CA GLN A 371 -4.86 -22.48 -27.14
C GLN A 371 -5.52 -23.37 -28.19
N ASP A 372 -6.60 -24.01 -27.78
CA ASP A 372 -7.52 -24.70 -28.69
C ASP A 372 -8.41 -23.65 -29.35
N LEU A 373 -8.27 -23.52 -30.67
CA LEU A 373 -8.93 -22.50 -31.46
C LEU A 373 -9.96 -23.13 -32.39
N SER A 374 -11.21 -22.66 -32.30
CA SER A 374 -12.18 -22.90 -33.37
C SER A 374 -11.70 -22.26 -34.68
N ASP A 375 -12.20 -22.75 -35.82
CA ASP A 375 -11.87 -22.18 -37.14
C ASP A 375 -12.18 -20.67 -37.20
N ALA A 376 -13.24 -20.22 -36.51
CA ALA A 376 -13.60 -18.81 -36.42
C ALA A 376 -12.58 -17.99 -35.61
N ALA A 377 -12.20 -18.47 -34.42
CA ALA A 377 -11.21 -17.80 -33.58
C ALA A 377 -9.82 -17.75 -34.25
N PHE A 378 -9.41 -18.85 -34.88
CA PHE A 378 -8.18 -18.92 -35.66
C PHE A 378 -8.18 -17.90 -36.81
N LYS A 379 -9.26 -17.87 -37.60
CA LYS A 379 -9.39 -16.90 -38.71
C LYS A 379 -9.30 -15.46 -38.21
N GLN A 380 -9.95 -15.15 -37.08
CA GLN A 380 -9.90 -13.82 -36.48
C GLN A 380 -8.48 -13.42 -36.06
N LEU A 381 -7.70 -14.33 -35.45
CA LEU A 381 -6.31 -14.07 -35.10
C LEU A 381 -5.42 -13.83 -36.31
N VAL A 382 -5.59 -14.63 -37.36
CA VAL A 382 -4.89 -14.46 -38.63
C VAL A 382 -5.25 -13.11 -39.28
N THR A 383 -6.52 -12.70 -39.24
CA THR A 383 -6.95 -11.37 -39.68
C THR A 383 -6.27 -10.27 -38.87
N TYR A 384 -6.22 -10.39 -37.54
CA TYR A 384 -5.52 -9.43 -36.69
C TYR A 384 -4.03 -9.30 -37.01
N GLY A 385 -3.35 -10.41 -37.31
CA GLY A 385 -1.97 -10.38 -37.80
C GLY A 385 -1.86 -9.62 -39.13
N SER A 386 -2.81 -9.83 -40.05
CA SER A 386 -2.78 -9.20 -41.38
C SER A 386 -2.99 -7.68 -41.39
N GLU A 387 -3.60 -7.13 -40.34
CA GLU A 387 -3.89 -5.69 -40.14
C GLU A 387 -2.70 -4.89 -39.62
N MET A 388 -1.61 -5.57 -39.24
CA MET A 388 -0.42 -4.94 -38.70
C MET A 388 0.32 -4.10 -39.74
N ASN A 389 1.22 -3.21 -39.32
CA ASN A 389 1.92 -2.34 -40.26
C ASN A 389 3.13 -3.04 -40.89
N SER A 390 3.92 -3.71 -40.08
CA SER A 390 5.16 -4.37 -40.47
C SER A 390 4.91 -5.70 -41.17
N ASP A 391 5.34 -5.79 -42.43
CA ASP A 391 5.30 -7.03 -43.21
C ASP A 391 6.13 -8.15 -42.60
N HIS A 392 7.21 -7.81 -41.88
CA HIS A 392 7.98 -8.78 -41.12
C HIS A 392 7.12 -9.46 -40.06
N TYR A 393 6.46 -8.68 -39.21
CA TYR A 393 5.65 -9.21 -38.13
C TYR A 393 4.37 -9.91 -38.64
N LYS A 394 3.76 -9.43 -39.75
CA LYS A 394 2.70 -10.18 -40.45
C LYS A 394 3.18 -11.57 -40.83
N SER A 395 4.36 -11.66 -41.44
CA SER A 395 4.91 -12.94 -41.90
C SER A 395 5.22 -13.89 -40.74
N GLU A 396 5.72 -13.38 -39.61
CA GLU A 396 5.96 -14.20 -38.42
C GLU A 396 4.66 -14.83 -37.89
N VAL A 397 3.59 -14.04 -37.77
CA VAL A 397 2.27 -14.55 -37.35
C VAL A 397 1.75 -15.63 -38.30
N LEU A 398 1.83 -15.40 -39.62
CA LEU A 398 1.30 -16.35 -40.60
C LEU A 398 2.13 -17.64 -40.67
N ARG A 399 3.45 -17.55 -40.47
CA ARG A 399 4.34 -18.72 -40.41
C ARG A 399 4.10 -19.52 -39.14
N ASN A 400 3.98 -18.86 -37.98
CA ASN A 400 3.57 -19.53 -36.74
C ASN A 400 2.19 -20.21 -36.88
N ALA A 401 1.23 -19.57 -37.57
CA ALA A 401 -0.06 -20.18 -37.87
C ALA A 401 0.05 -21.44 -38.75
N LEU A 402 1.04 -21.50 -39.66
CA LEU A 402 1.30 -22.66 -40.53
C LEU A 402 1.94 -23.85 -39.80
N ASP A 403 2.58 -23.61 -38.65
CA ASP A 403 3.23 -24.64 -37.84
C ASP A 403 2.22 -25.48 -37.04
N ARG A 404 0.97 -25.00 -36.90
CA ARG A 404 -0.08 -25.75 -36.21
C ARG A 404 -0.35 -27.12 -36.85
N SER A 405 -0.53 -28.14 -36.03
CA SER A 405 -0.80 -29.52 -36.49
C SER A 405 -2.24 -29.72 -36.97
N ASP A 406 -3.18 -28.91 -36.48
CA ASP A 406 -4.64 -29.01 -36.71
C ASP A 406 -5.16 -28.08 -37.82
N LEU A 407 -4.35 -27.86 -38.86
CA LEU A 407 -4.72 -27.01 -39.99
C LEU A 407 -5.73 -27.68 -40.91
N THR A 408 -6.98 -27.18 -40.84
CA THR A 408 -8.04 -27.51 -41.79
C THR A 408 -7.85 -26.75 -43.11
N GLU A 409 -8.54 -27.18 -44.16
CA GLU A 409 -8.57 -26.47 -45.44
C GLU A 409 -9.04 -25.01 -45.28
N SER A 410 -10.01 -24.77 -44.39
CA SER A 410 -10.53 -23.44 -44.03
C SER A 410 -9.44 -22.56 -43.40
N LYS A 411 -8.68 -23.11 -42.43
CA LYS A 411 -7.56 -22.40 -41.79
C LYS A 411 -6.45 -22.05 -42.80
N LEU A 412 -6.12 -22.97 -43.70
CA LEU A 412 -5.10 -22.74 -44.73
C LEU A 412 -5.52 -21.64 -45.72
N ILE A 413 -6.79 -21.63 -46.14
CA ILE A 413 -7.35 -20.53 -46.96
C ILE A 413 -7.29 -19.19 -46.22
N ALA A 414 -7.59 -19.17 -44.91
CA ALA A 414 -7.50 -17.95 -44.11
C ALA A 414 -6.08 -17.38 -44.09
N ILE A 415 -5.07 -18.23 -43.89
CA ILE A 415 -3.64 -17.85 -43.94
C ILE A 415 -3.27 -17.27 -45.31
N LEU A 416 -3.58 -17.98 -46.41
CA LEU A 416 -3.26 -17.53 -47.76
C LEU A 416 -3.96 -16.21 -48.11
N THR A 417 -5.19 -16.02 -47.63
CA THR A 417 -5.92 -14.76 -47.83
C THR A 417 -5.26 -13.61 -47.07
N ALA A 418 -4.87 -13.83 -45.81
CA ALA A 418 -4.17 -12.84 -45.00
C ALA A 418 -2.78 -12.49 -45.56
N ALA A 419 -2.05 -13.46 -46.11
CA ALA A 419 -0.74 -13.25 -46.72
C ALA A 419 -0.76 -12.21 -47.86
N LYS A 420 -1.92 -12.00 -48.51
CA LYS A 420 -2.08 -10.96 -49.55
C LYS A 420 -1.88 -9.53 -49.03
N SER A 421 -1.90 -9.30 -47.71
CA SER A 421 -1.62 -7.97 -47.13
C SER A 421 -0.13 -7.70 -46.91
N ILE A 422 0.75 -8.67 -47.20
CA ILE A 422 2.21 -8.51 -47.16
C ILE A 422 2.68 -7.91 -48.48
N HIS A 423 3.37 -6.77 -48.42
CA HIS A 423 3.88 -6.05 -49.59
C HIS A 423 5.32 -6.42 -49.92
N SER A 424 6.11 -6.80 -48.92
CA SER A 424 7.47 -7.32 -49.11
C SER A 424 7.45 -8.66 -49.83
N ASP A 425 7.93 -8.67 -51.08
CA ASP A 425 8.14 -9.87 -51.89
C ASP A 425 8.91 -10.97 -51.12
N HIS A 426 9.90 -10.56 -50.33
CA HIS A 426 10.71 -11.44 -49.52
C HIS A 426 9.85 -12.17 -48.48
N TYR A 427 9.16 -11.42 -47.62
CA TYR A 427 8.36 -11.99 -46.52
C TYR A 427 7.15 -12.76 -47.04
N LEU A 428 6.51 -12.29 -48.12
CA LEU A 428 5.42 -13.02 -48.76
C LEU A 428 5.90 -14.38 -49.31
N THR A 429 7.08 -14.41 -49.91
CA THR A 429 7.68 -15.66 -50.38
C THR A 429 7.98 -16.62 -49.25
N GLU A 430 8.45 -16.14 -48.09
CA GLU A 430 8.68 -17.02 -46.93
C GLU A 430 7.41 -17.71 -46.46
N VAL A 431 6.32 -16.95 -46.30
CA VAL A 431 5.00 -17.52 -45.93
C VAL A 431 4.53 -18.56 -46.94
N LEU A 432 4.65 -18.27 -48.24
CA LEU A 432 4.23 -19.20 -49.29
C LEU A 432 5.11 -20.46 -49.32
N VAL A 433 6.43 -20.33 -49.20
CA VAL A 433 7.32 -21.49 -49.15
C VAL A 433 6.97 -22.42 -47.99
N ASP A 434 6.69 -21.86 -46.81
CA ASP A 434 6.31 -22.66 -45.63
C ASP A 434 4.94 -23.33 -45.82
N ALA A 435 3.99 -22.66 -46.47
CA ALA A 435 2.67 -23.21 -46.78
C ALA A 435 2.69 -24.32 -47.85
N ALA A 436 3.69 -24.34 -48.71
CA ALA A 436 3.67 -25.14 -49.94
C ALA A 436 3.52 -26.65 -49.69
N SER A 437 4.17 -27.19 -48.65
CA SER A 437 4.08 -28.61 -48.30
C SER A 437 2.63 -29.07 -48.07
N ARG A 438 1.86 -28.28 -47.33
CA ARG A 438 0.45 -28.56 -47.01
C ARG A 438 -0.43 -28.35 -48.24
N VAL A 439 -0.22 -27.24 -48.95
CA VAL A 439 -0.99 -26.87 -50.15
C VAL A 439 -0.88 -27.91 -51.27
N ARG A 440 0.29 -28.53 -51.47
CA ARG A 440 0.49 -29.59 -52.49
C ARG A 440 -0.48 -30.76 -52.32
N THR A 441 -0.70 -31.15 -51.07
CA THR A 441 -1.59 -32.26 -50.71
C THR A 441 -3.06 -31.85 -50.59
N SER A 442 -3.37 -30.55 -50.77
CA SER A 442 -4.72 -30.01 -50.67
C SER A 442 -5.49 -30.00 -51.99
N ASN A 443 -6.78 -29.67 -51.90
CA ASN A 443 -7.67 -29.54 -53.06
C ASN A 443 -7.28 -28.38 -54.02
N GLU A 444 -7.92 -28.34 -55.19
CA GLU A 444 -7.65 -27.33 -56.24
C GLU A 444 -7.95 -25.90 -55.77
N VAL A 445 -8.93 -25.70 -54.89
CA VAL A 445 -9.31 -24.38 -54.37
C VAL A 445 -8.14 -23.76 -53.61
N ILE A 446 -7.47 -24.55 -52.76
CA ILE A 446 -6.30 -24.12 -51.98
C ILE A 446 -5.10 -23.86 -52.91
N ARG A 447 -4.86 -24.76 -53.86
CA ARG A 447 -3.76 -24.60 -54.83
C ARG A 447 -3.94 -23.33 -55.69
N ASN A 448 -5.17 -22.97 -56.04
CA ASN A 448 -5.46 -21.71 -56.72
C ASN A 448 -5.32 -20.51 -55.80
N ALA A 449 -5.79 -20.57 -54.55
CA ALA A 449 -5.60 -19.49 -53.57
C ALA A 449 -4.11 -19.18 -53.33
N TYR A 450 -3.26 -20.22 -53.31
CA TYR A 450 -1.81 -20.05 -53.25
C TYR A 450 -1.27 -19.33 -54.47
N ARG A 451 -1.59 -19.80 -55.69
CA ARG A 451 -1.13 -19.19 -56.93
C ARG A 451 -1.57 -17.73 -57.04
N ASP A 452 -2.81 -17.42 -56.67
CA ASP A 452 -3.35 -16.06 -56.65
C ASP A 452 -2.61 -15.14 -55.67
N THR A 453 -2.18 -15.69 -54.54
CA THR A 453 -1.37 -14.98 -53.56
C THR A 453 0.05 -14.76 -54.07
N ALA A 454 0.67 -15.78 -54.68
CA ALA A 454 1.99 -15.69 -55.28
C ALA A 454 2.07 -14.61 -56.37
N ARG A 455 1.00 -14.40 -57.15
CA ARG A 455 0.93 -13.33 -58.17
C ARG A 455 1.08 -11.90 -57.63
N LYS A 456 1.01 -11.70 -56.31
CA LYS A 456 1.30 -10.41 -55.67
C LYS A 456 2.80 -10.11 -55.56
N ILE A 457 3.66 -11.13 -55.71
CA ILE A 457 5.10 -10.96 -55.69
C ILE A 457 5.56 -10.30 -57.00
N GLY A 458 6.15 -9.11 -56.90
CA GLY A 458 6.63 -8.35 -58.05
C GLY A 458 7.96 -8.88 -58.60
N SER A 459 8.84 -9.36 -57.73
CA SER A 459 10.15 -9.91 -58.08
C SER A 459 10.05 -11.30 -58.70
N GLU A 460 10.56 -11.46 -59.93
CA GLU A 460 10.60 -12.73 -60.64
C GLU A 460 11.35 -13.83 -59.87
N THR A 461 12.44 -13.47 -59.18
CA THR A 461 13.24 -14.40 -58.38
C THR A 461 12.42 -14.98 -57.22
N TYR A 462 11.74 -14.09 -56.48
CA TYR A 462 10.90 -14.46 -55.34
C TYR A 462 9.64 -15.21 -55.79
N TYR A 463 8.98 -14.74 -56.85
CA TYR A 463 7.82 -15.41 -57.45
C TYR A 463 8.18 -16.83 -57.90
N GLY A 464 9.29 -16.97 -58.64
CA GLY A 464 9.77 -18.27 -59.09
C GLY A 464 10.10 -19.20 -57.93
N ARG A 465 10.65 -18.68 -56.81
CA ARG A 465 10.88 -19.47 -55.59
C ARG A 465 9.56 -19.95 -54.97
N ALA A 466 8.55 -19.08 -54.87
CA ALA A 466 7.24 -19.44 -54.33
C ALA A 466 6.52 -20.48 -55.21
N ILE A 467 6.48 -20.30 -56.53
CA ILE A 467 5.79 -21.25 -57.42
C ILE A 467 6.49 -22.61 -57.44
N ARG A 468 7.83 -22.66 -57.56
CA ARG A 468 8.58 -23.92 -57.54
C ARG A 468 8.41 -24.71 -56.23
N ALA A 469 8.05 -24.05 -55.13
CA ALA A 469 7.77 -24.74 -53.87
C ALA A 469 6.52 -25.64 -53.94
N LEU A 470 5.59 -25.40 -54.89
CA LEU A 470 4.46 -26.31 -55.15
C LEU A 470 4.86 -27.56 -55.95
N ASP A 471 6.00 -27.53 -56.63
CA ASP A 471 6.44 -28.62 -57.52
C ASP A 471 7.50 -29.53 -56.88
N ARG A 472 8.10 -29.09 -55.77
CA ARG A 472 9.02 -29.85 -54.92
C ARG A 472 8.23 -30.51 -53.82
#